data_AF-A0A9X9XH31-F1
#
_entry.id   AF-A0A9X9XH31-F1
#
_cell.length_a   1.000
_cell.length_b   1.000
_cell.length_c   1.000
_cell.angle_alpha   90.00
_cell.angle_beta   90.00
_cell.angle_gamma   90.00
#
_symmetry.space_group_name_H-M   'P 1'
#
loop_
_entity.id
_entity.type
_entity.pdbx_description
1 polymer ?
#
loop_
_entity_poly.entity_id
_entity_poly.type
_entity_poly.pdbx_seq_one_letter_code
_entity_poly.pdbx_strand_id
1 'polypeptide(L)'
;MAGILGTLWDGVALRRERIGADPDSSPRPVALPAAWEEDAAAALAALAPGSGPVILPILAENWIRRVTTRGRRLGLLESPEEADQLAAGLRTLLLARRGAPGAEVWRDRKEEARFVLNLPAFLDAEGAFDAVGYAAAVAFGVRALDILGQGRSPRLRVGFADLAGLLAAYRLPYGGQEAQAVAAAVAALTRGAAEAESGRLAARHGALHPVALIWPEPPEETAIPGLAAAARAALNAAAASPGLRHEGCVALAPADAVEALLGAESAGLAPAAGPLRPTRDEEGRYMLRPTRAALRAGDAAAAVLAPPP
;
A
#
# COMPACT_ATOMS: atom_id res chain seq x y z
N MET A 1 22.34 17.04 -6.24
CA MET A 1 20.90 16.71 -6.26
C MET A 1 20.72 15.37 -6.96
N ALA A 2 20.07 14.39 -6.34
CA ALA A 2 19.81 13.07 -6.94
C ALA A 2 18.31 12.93 -7.29
N GLY A 3 17.75 13.98 -7.87
CA GLY A 3 16.41 13.94 -8.49
C GLY A 3 16.53 13.42 -9.92
N ILE A 4 15.47 12.78 -10.41
CA ILE A 4 15.39 12.31 -11.79
C ILE A 4 14.60 13.38 -12.56
N LEU A 5 15.31 14.16 -13.38
CA LEU A 5 14.74 15.30 -14.11
C LEU A 5 13.49 14.91 -14.90
N GLY A 6 12.49 15.79 -14.90
CA GLY A 6 11.23 15.58 -15.63
C GLY A 6 10.31 14.53 -14.99
N THR A 7 10.53 14.15 -13.73
CA THR A 7 9.64 13.26 -12.97
C THR A 7 9.24 13.89 -11.65
N LEU A 8 8.29 13.29 -10.94
CA LEU A 8 7.89 13.71 -9.58
C LEU A 8 9.01 13.57 -8.54
N TRP A 9 10.13 12.95 -8.89
CA TRP A 9 11.33 12.94 -8.05
C TRP A 9 12.11 14.26 -8.09
N ASP A 10 11.85 15.10 -9.10
CA ASP A 10 12.49 16.40 -9.21
C ASP A 10 12.05 17.31 -8.05
N GLY A 11 13.00 18.01 -7.44
CA GLY A 11 12.76 18.83 -6.25
C GLY A 11 12.56 18.07 -4.93
N VAL A 12 12.52 16.72 -4.91
CA VAL A 12 12.42 15.97 -3.65
C VAL A 12 13.73 16.08 -2.87
N ALA A 13 13.69 16.72 -1.70
CA ALA A 13 14.83 16.81 -0.80
C ALA A 13 15.14 15.43 -0.20
N LEU A 14 16.38 14.96 -0.37
CA LEU A 14 16.84 13.67 0.15
C LEU A 14 17.81 13.85 1.32
N ARG A 15 17.61 13.08 2.39
CA ARG A 15 18.61 12.88 3.45
C ARG A 15 19.42 11.63 3.16
N ARG A 16 20.66 11.58 3.67
CA ARG A 16 21.57 10.44 3.54
C ARG A 16 21.96 9.94 4.91
N GLU A 17 21.99 8.63 5.07
CA GLU A 17 22.47 7.99 6.29
C GLU A 17 23.11 6.63 5.99
N ARG A 18 23.75 6.05 7.01
CA ARG A 18 24.26 4.67 6.95
C ARG A 18 23.46 3.81 7.91
N ILE A 19 22.74 2.83 7.36
CA ILE A 19 21.82 1.99 8.14
C ILE A 19 21.77 0.57 7.57
N GLY A 20 21.58 -0.41 8.46
CA GLY A 20 21.34 -1.82 8.10
C GLY A 20 19.85 -2.10 7.89
N ALA A 21 19.52 -3.28 7.37
CA ALA A 21 18.12 -3.74 7.30
C ALA A 21 17.50 -4.00 8.68
N ASP A 22 18.36 -4.38 9.63
CA ASP A 22 18.08 -4.65 11.04
C ASP A 22 19.37 -4.34 11.85
N PRO A 23 19.33 -4.38 13.20
CA PRO A 23 20.49 -4.04 14.04
C PRO A 23 21.72 -4.93 13.86
N ASP A 24 21.55 -6.16 13.38
CA ASP A 24 22.62 -7.15 13.18
C ASP A 24 23.17 -7.12 11.74
N SER A 25 22.47 -6.45 10.82
CA SER A 25 22.86 -6.29 9.42
C SER A 25 23.94 -5.22 9.22
N SER A 26 24.92 -5.51 8.36
CA SER A 26 25.95 -4.55 7.95
C SER A 26 25.34 -3.26 7.36
N PRO A 27 25.67 -2.06 7.88
CA PRO A 27 25.12 -0.81 7.38
C PRO A 27 25.54 -0.50 5.93
N ARG A 28 24.62 0.04 5.14
CA ARG A 28 24.88 0.56 3.78
C ARG A 28 24.47 2.02 3.65
N PRO A 29 25.07 2.81 2.73
CA PRO A 29 24.60 4.15 2.46
C PRO A 29 23.20 4.14 1.84
N VAL A 30 22.27 4.90 2.41
CA VAL A 30 20.89 5.03 1.95
C VAL A 30 20.55 6.50 1.75
N ALA A 31 19.82 6.82 0.67
CA ALA A 31 19.25 8.13 0.42
C ALA A 31 17.74 8.04 0.15
N LEU A 32 16.95 8.78 0.92
CA LEU A 32 15.48 8.80 0.89
C LEU A 32 14.95 10.20 1.22
N PRO A 33 13.65 10.50 1.00
CA PRO A 33 13.07 11.80 1.30
C PRO A 33 13.36 12.24 2.73
N ALA A 34 13.75 13.51 2.91
CA ALA A 34 14.21 14.03 4.19
C ALA A 34 13.15 13.94 5.31
N ALA A 35 11.87 13.98 4.94
CA ALA A 35 10.75 13.87 5.88
C ALA A 35 10.47 12.42 6.32
N TRP A 36 11.10 11.41 5.71
CA TRP A 36 10.85 10.01 6.05
C TRP A 36 11.78 9.55 7.17
N GLU A 37 11.22 8.77 8.09
CA GLU A 37 11.85 8.35 9.34
C GLU A 37 12.92 7.27 9.10
N GLU A 38 13.69 6.98 10.14
CA GLU A 38 14.77 5.98 10.11
C GLU A 38 14.27 4.56 9.74
N ASP A 39 13.10 4.16 10.27
CA ASP A 39 12.46 2.88 9.93
C ASP A 39 12.27 2.71 8.41
N ALA A 40 11.95 3.80 7.70
CA ALA A 40 11.77 3.77 6.25
C ALA A 40 13.11 3.58 5.52
N ALA A 41 14.22 4.04 6.09
CA ALA A 41 15.54 3.85 5.53
C ALA A 41 16.07 2.43 5.76
N ALA A 42 15.85 1.85 6.94
CA ALA A 42 16.12 0.44 7.21
C ALA A 42 15.31 -0.45 6.27
N ALA A 43 14.02 -0.15 6.09
CA ALA A 43 13.17 -0.81 5.11
C ALA A 43 13.71 -0.71 3.68
N LEU A 44 14.15 0.48 3.26
CA LEU A 44 14.76 0.67 1.94
C LEU A 44 16.08 -0.11 1.78
N ALA A 45 16.90 -0.16 2.84
CA ALA A 45 18.12 -0.96 2.86
C ALA A 45 17.82 -2.45 2.67
N ALA A 46 16.74 -2.94 3.28
CA ALA A 46 16.25 -4.30 3.14
C ALA A 46 15.69 -4.58 1.73
N LEU A 47 14.91 -3.67 1.15
CA LEU A 47 14.30 -3.86 -0.17
C LEU A 47 15.32 -3.87 -1.31
N ALA A 48 16.41 -3.13 -1.15
CA ALA A 48 17.41 -2.99 -2.20
C ALA A 48 18.28 -4.25 -2.36
N PRO A 49 18.50 -4.73 -3.60
CA PRO A 49 19.42 -5.85 -3.83
C PRO A 49 20.89 -5.45 -3.53
N GLY A 50 21.72 -6.46 -3.27
CA GLY A 50 23.16 -6.31 -3.01
C GLY A 50 23.50 -5.53 -1.73
N SER A 51 24.76 -5.11 -1.60
CA SER A 51 25.29 -4.40 -0.42
C SER A 51 25.75 -2.96 -0.69
N GLY A 52 25.64 -2.47 -1.94
CA GLY A 52 26.10 -1.14 -2.34
C GLY A 52 25.20 0.02 -1.87
N PRO A 53 25.52 1.29 -2.20
CA PRO A 53 24.65 2.42 -1.89
C PRO A 53 23.26 2.31 -2.54
N VAL A 54 22.23 2.88 -1.88
CA VAL A 54 20.83 2.88 -2.35
C VAL A 54 20.27 4.28 -2.36
N ILE A 55 19.54 4.63 -3.42
CA ILE A 55 18.83 5.91 -3.56
C ILE A 55 17.39 5.59 -3.95
N LEU A 56 16.41 6.01 -3.12
CA LEU A 56 15.00 5.66 -3.30
C LEU A 56 14.48 5.95 -4.71
N PRO A 57 14.62 7.18 -5.27
CA PRO A 57 14.19 7.46 -6.63
C PRO A 57 14.72 6.47 -7.67
N ILE A 58 16.01 6.12 -7.60
CA ILE A 58 16.64 5.21 -8.57
C ILE A 58 16.07 3.80 -8.42
N LEU A 59 15.98 3.31 -7.18
CA LEU A 59 15.46 1.97 -6.90
C LEU A 59 13.97 1.85 -7.30
N ALA A 60 13.18 2.89 -7.04
CA ALA A 60 11.77 2.94 -7.42
C ALA A 60 11.58 2.98 -8.93
N GLU A 61 12.34 3.82 -9.63
CA GLU A 61 12.29 3.91 -11.10
C GLU A 61 12.63 2.60 -11.78
N ASN A 62 13.51 1.78 -11.21
CA ASN A 62 13.84 0.49 -11.80
C ASN A 62 12.60 -0.39 -11.98
N TRP A 63 11.76 -0.54 -10.96
CA TRP A 63 10.56 -1.35 -11.09
C TRP A 63 9.43 -0.62 -11.82
N ILE A 64 9.28 0.70 -11.66
CA ILE A 64 8.27 1.49 -12.38
C ILE A 64 8.50 1.40 -13.90
N ARG A 65 9.75 1.58 -14.34
CA ARG A 65 10.13 1.45 -15.76
C ARG A 65 9.96 0.02 -16.26
N ARG A 66 10.25 -0.99 -15.43
CA ARG A 66 10.00 -2.40 -15.79
C ARG A 66 8.51 -2.64 -16.04
N VAL A 67 7.63 -2.15 -15.16
CA VAL A 67 6.18 -2.26 -15.33
C VAL A 67 5.75 -1.57 -16.62
N THR A 68 6.07 -0.28 -16.80
CA THR A 68 5.56 0.46 -17.96
C THR A 68 6.12 -0.03 -19.29
N THR A 69 7.42 -0.32 -19.36
CA THR A 69 8.05 -0.90 -20.58
C THR A 69 7.45 -2.26 -20.90
N ARG A 70 7.23 -3.11 -19.89
CA ARG A 70 6.61 -4.43 -20.08
C ARG A 70 5.16 -4.30 -20.56
N GLY A 71 4.38 -3.41 -19.94
CA GLY A 71 2.99 -3.16 -20.32
C GLY A 71 2.86 -2.72 -21.77
N ARG A 72 3.70 -1.77 -22.22
CA ARG A 72 3.77 -1.34 -23.63
C ARG A 72 4.14 -2.49 -24.57
N ARG A 73 5.17 -3.26 -24.23
CA ARG A 73 5.63 -4.40 -25.04
C ARG A 73 4.58 -5.50 -25.19
N LEU A 74 3.76 -5.73 -24.16
CA LEU A 74 2.72 -6.75 -24.15
C LEU A 74 1.37 -6.25 -24.71
N GLY A 75 1.25 -4.98 -25.08
CA GLY A 75 -0.02 -4.39 -25.52
C GLY A 75 -1.05 -4.20 -24.41
N LEU A 76 -0.63 -4.25 -23.14
CA LEU A 76 -1.47 -3.97 -21.97
C LEU A 76 -1.56 -2.46 -21.66
N LEU A 77 -0.72 -1.66 -22.32
CA LEU A 77 -0.77 -0.20 -22.31
C LEU A 77 -0.78 0.27 -23.77
N GLU A 78 -1.86 0.91 -24.19
CA GLU A 78 -2.15 1.19 -25.61
C GLU A 78 -1.30 2.34 -26.17
N SER A 79 -0.95 3.31 -25.32
CA SER A 79 -0.15 4.48 -25.73
C SER A 79 1.02 4.80 -24.77
N PRO A 80 2.02 5.59 -25.21
CA PRO A 80 3.05 6.12 -24.31
C PRO A 80 2.45 6.97 -23.18
N GLU A 81 1.41 7.76 -23.46
CA GLU A 81 0.75 8.62 -22.48
C GLU A 81 0.10 7.79 -21.37
N GLU A 82 -0.49 6.64 -21.71
CA GLU A 82 -1.05 5.71 -20.71
C GLU A 82 0.05 5.14 -19.80
N ALA A 83 1.23 4.84 -20.36
CA ALA A 83 2.38 4.39 -19.61
C ALA A 83 2.93 5.50 -18.69
N ASP A 84 2.97 6.74 -19.16
CA ASP A 84 3.39 7.89 -18.36
C ASP A 84 2.42 8.19 -17.22
N GLN A 85 1.11 8.08 -17.46
CA GLN A 85 0.07 8.20 -16.44
C GLN A 85 0.20 7.11 -15.38
N LEU A 86 0.43 5.85 -15.77
CA LEU A 86 0.69 4.76 -14.82
C LEU A 86 1.96 5.03 -14.00
N ALA A 87 3.06 5.44 -14.64
CA ALA A 87 4.28 5.78 -13.93
C ALA A 87 4.09 6.94 -12.95
N ALA A 88 3.42 8.01 -13.36
CA ALA A 88 3.11 9.15 -12.51
C ALA A 88 2.26 8.74 -11.31
N GLY A 89 1.20 7.94 -11.52
CA GLY A 89 0.37 7.41 -10.45
C GLY A 89 1.16 6.58 -9.43
N LEU A 90 2.01 5.66 -9.90
CA LEU A 90 2.86 4.84 -9.04
C LEU A 90 3.88 5.67 -8.23
N ARG A 91 4.45 6.72 -8.84
CA ARG A 91 5.32 7.68 -8.13
C ARG A 91 4.55 8.44 -7.06
N THR A 92 3.36 8.94 -7.39
CA THR A 92 2.49 9.65 -6.43
C THR A 92 2.14 8.77 -5.25
N LEU A 93 1.75 7.50 -5.49
CA LEU A 93 1.45 6.55 -4.43
C LEU A 93 2.65 6.31 -3.51
N LEU A 94 3.85 6.13 -4.07
CA LEU A 94 5.04 5.89 -3.28
C LEU A 94 5.47 7.13 -2.49
N LEU A 95 5.48 8.31 -3.11
CA LEU A 95 5.84 9.58 -2.46
C LEU A 95 4.89 9.95 -1.32
N ALA A 96 3.59 9.72 -1.52
CA ALA A 96 2.57 9.88 -0.48
C ALA A 96 2.53 8.70 0.51
N ARG A 97 3.40 7.70 0.34
CA ARG A 97 3.45 6.46 1.13
C ARG A 97 2.11 5.72 1.19
N ARG A 98 1.29 5.87 0.15
CA ARG A 98 -0.03 5.26 -0.02
C ARG A 98 0.04 3.84 -0.57
N GLY A 99 1.04 3.50 -1.37
CA GLY A 99 1.16 2.15 -1.90
C GLY A 99 2.43 1.85 -2.67
N ALA A 100 2.82 0.57 -2.68
CA ALA A 100 4.00 0.06 -3.39
C ALA A 100 3.90 -1.46 -3.61
N PRO A 101 4.67 -2.03 -4.56
CA PRO A 101 4.74 -3.48 -4.72
C PRO A 101 5.59 -4.14 -3.62
N GLY A 102 5.43 -5.45 -3.41
CA GLY A 102 6.18 -6.24 -2.43
C GLY A 102 7.67 -6.41 -2.77
N ALA A 103 8.45 -6.87 -1.79
CA ALA A 103 9.91 -6.97 -1.88
C ALA A 103 10.42 -7.77 -3.10
N GLU A 104 9.65 -8.75 -3.56
CA GLU A 104 9.92 -9.50 -4.79
C GLU A 104 10.04 -8.60 -6.02
N VAL A 105 9.20 -7.57 -6.16
CA VAL A 105 9.26 -6.65 -7.29
C VAL A 105 10.45 -5.71 -7.19
N TRP A 106 10.76 -5.21 -5.99
CA TRP A 106 11.93 -4.36 -5.76
C TRP A 106 13.25 -5.09 -6.07
N ARG A 107 13.33 -6.36 -5.68
CA ARG A 107 14.50 -7.23 -5.85
C ARG A 107 14.53 -7.98 -7.19
N ASP A 108 13.53 -7.76 -8.05
CA ASP A 108 13.37 -8.46 -9.35
C ASP A 108 13.38 -10.00 -9.22
N ARG A 109 12.73 -10.50 -8.18
CA ARG A 109 12.55 -11.95 -7.94
C ARG A 109 11.37 -12.48 -8.75
N LYS A 110 11.42 -13.79 -9.07
CA LYS A 110 10.37 -14.49 -9.83
C LYS A 110 9.18 -14.94 -8.96
N GLU A 111 9.17 -14.58 -7.68
CA GLU A 111 8.07 -14.85 -6.76
C GLU A 111 6.79 -14.12 -7.21
N GLU A 112 5.63 -14.58 -6.72
CA GLU A 112 4.35 -13.96 -7.07
C GLU A 112 4.24 -12.55 -6.48
N ALA A 113 4.12 -11.57 -7.37
CA ALA A 113 4.07 -10.16 -7.01
C ALA A 113 2.82 -9.81 -6.19
N ARG A 114 3.00 -8.97 -5.18
CA ARG A 114 1.92 -8.33 -4.41
C ARG A 114 2.00 -6.81 -4.50
N PHE A 115 0.89 -6.15 -4.21
CA PHE A 115 0.81 -4.70 -4.10
C PHE A 115 0.07 -4.33 -2.82
N VAL A 116 0.69 -3.52 -1.96
CA VAL A 116 0.12 -3.18 -0.66
C VAL A 116 -0.17 -1.69 -0.58
N LEU A 117 -1.32 -1.37 0.02
CA LEU A 117 -1.77 -0.01 0.32
C LEU A 117 -1.71 0.26 1.82
N ASN A 118 -1.18 1.42 2.22
CA ASN A 118 -1.13 1.81 3.62
C ASN A 118 -2.40 2.58 4.01
N LEU A 119 -3.32 1.97 4.78
CA LEU A 119 -4.64 2.57 5.03
C LEU A 119 -4.57 3.97 5.65
N PRO A 120 -3.77 4.23 6.70
CA PRO A 120 -3.67 5.57 7.29
C PRO A 120 -3.10 6.65 6.37
N ALA A 121 -2.42 6.30 5.27
CA ALA A 121 -1.92 7.28 4.31
C ALA A 121 -3.03 7.90 3.43
N PHE A 122 -4.26 7.40 3.55
CA PHE A 122 -5.47 7.95 2.94
C PHE A 122 -6.28 8.84 3.88
N LEU A 123 -5.76 9.13 5.09
CA LEU A 123 -6.33 10.18 5.94
C LEU A 123 -5.85 11.54 5.43
N ASP A 124 -6.76 12.50 5.31
CA ASP A 124 -6.40 13.90 5.07
C ASP A 124 -5.94 14.60 6.36
N ALA A 125 -5.69 15.92 6.28
CA ALA A 125 -5.20 16.69 7.42
C ALA A 125 -6.24 16.78 8.56
N GLU A 126 -7.52 16.67 8.23
CA GLU A 126 -8.65 16.67 9.14
C GLU A 126 -8.96 15.26 9.70
N GLY A 127 -8.28 14.23 9.19
CA GLY A 127 -8.45 12.83 9.59
C GLY A 127 -9.57 12.10 8.85
N ALA A 128 -10.18 12.71 7.83
CA ALA A 128 -11.18 12.04 7.00
C ALA A 128 -10.53 11.07 6.01
N PHE A 129 -11.18 9.93 5.80
CA PHE A 129 -10.67 8.88 4.91
C PHE A 129 -11.03 9.14 3.44
N ASP A 130 -10.02 9.31 2.61
CA ASP A 130 -10.10 9.48 1.15
C ASP A 130 -10.44 8.15 0.46
N ALA A 131 -11.71 7.72 0.56
CA ALA A 131 -12.18 6.48 -0.04
C ALA A 131 -12.07 6.46 -1.57
N VAL A 132 -12.20 7.62 -2.23
CA VAL A 132 -12.07 7.76 -3.69
C VAL A 132 -10.62 7.56 -4.11
N GLY A 133 -9.69 8.25 -3.46
CA GLY A 133 -8.26 8.07 -3.69
C GLY A 133 -7.78 6.66 -3.34
N TYR A 134 -8.34 6.03 -2.31
CA TYR A 134 -8.08 4.63 -1.99
C TYR A 134 -8.50 3.69 -3.11
N ALA A 135 -9.73 3.82 -3.62
CA ALA A 135 -10.21 3.00 -4.75
C ALA A 135 -9.36 3.20 -6.02
N ALA A 136 -8.94 4.44 -6.29
CA ALA A 136 -8.03 4.73 -7.41
C ALA A 136 -6.65 4.08 -7.22
N ALA A 137 -6.12 4.07 -5.98
CA ALA A 137 -4.86 3.41 -5.65
C ALA A 137 -4.93 1.89 -5.84
N VAL A 138 -6.06 1.27 -5.46
CA VAL A 138 -6.33 -0.15 -5.73
C VAL A 138 -6.26 -0.44 -7.23
N ALA A 139 -6.86 0.40 -8.07
CA ALA A 139 -6.81 0.24 -9.52
C ALA A 139 -5.38 0.31 -10.08
N PHE A 140 -4.54 1.22 -9.59
CA PHE A 140 -3.11 1.24 -9.94
C PHE A 140 -2.38 -0.04 -9.54
N GLY A 141 -2.67 -0.58 -8.35
CA GLY A 141 -2.15 -1.86 -7.90
C GLY A 141 -2.54 -3.02 -8.81
N VAL A 142 -3.83 -3.10 -9.21
CA VAL A 142 -4.32 -4.12 -10.15
C VAL A 142 -3.61 -4.02 -11.49
N ARG A 143 -3.51 -2.84 -12.10
CA ARG A 143 -2.81 -2.64 -13.39
C ARG A 143 -1.34 -3.03 -13.30
N ALA A 144 -0.66 -2.67 -12.21
CA ALA A 144 0.74 -3.04 -12.01
C ALA A 144 0.92 -4.55 -11.91
N LEU A 145 0.07 -5.24 -11.14
CA LEU A 145 0.14 -6.69 -10.97
C LEU A 145 -0.26 -7.47 -12.21
N ASP A 146 -1.28 -7.03 -12.95
CA ASP A 146 -1.65 -7.62 -14.24
C ASP A 146 -0.46 -7.58 -15.22
N ILE A 147 0.20 -6.43 -15.34
CA ILE A 147 1.39 -6.27 -16.19
C ILE A 147 2.57 -7.13 -15.71
N LEU A 148 2.82 -7.18 -14.40
CA LEU A 148 3.88 -8.03 -13.84
C LEU A 148 3.59 -9.51 -14.09
N GLY A 149 2.32 -9.91 -13.99
CA GLY A 149 1.75 -11.21 -14.37
C GLY A 149 1.58 -11.42 -15.88
N GLN A 150 2.05 -10.47 -16.71
CA GLN A 150 2.01 -10.52 -18.17
C GLN A 150 0.60 -10.66 -18.76
N GLY A 151 -0.43 -10.19 -18.06
CA GLY A 151 -1.83 -10.31 -18.48
C GLY A 151 -2.38 -11.73 -18.37
N ARG A 152 -1.69 -12.63 -17.67
CA ARG A 152 -1.99 -14.08 -17.61
C ARG A 152 -2.17 -14.63 -16.19
N SER A 153 -1.84 -13.85 -15.17
CA SER A 153 -2.06 -14.28 -13.79
C SER A 153 -3.56 -14.44 -13.54
N PRO A 154 -4.06 -15.63 -13.18
CA PRO A 154 -5.48 -15.81 -12.89
C PRO A 154 -5.86 -15.09 -11.60
N ARG A 155 -4.91 -14.91 -10.68
CA ARG A 155 -5.11 -14.28 -9.38
C ARG A 155 -4.08 -13.18 -9.16
N LEU A 156 -4.51 -12.08 -8.56
CA LEU A 156 -3.65 -10.99 -8.13
C LEU A 156 -3.65 -10.90 -6.60
N ARG A 157 -2.63 -10.23 -6.07
CA ARG A 157 -2.40 -10.06 -4.63
C ARG A 157 -2.36 -8.57 -4.28
N VAL A 158 -3.44 -7.85 -4.57
CA VAL A 158 -3.64 -6.50 -4.03
C VAL A 158 -4.12 -6.62 -2.59
N GLY A 159 -3.48 -5.91 -1.68
CA GLY A 159 -3.84 -5.90 -0.27
C GLY A 159 -3.65 -4.53 0.34
N PHE A 160 -3.94 -4.45 1.63
CA PHE A 160 -3.69 -3.27 2.44
C PHE A 160 -2.91 -3.63 3.69
N ALA A 161 -2.46 -2.62 4.42
CA ALA A 161 -1.75 -2.71 5.69
C ALA A 161 -2.22 -1.63 6.66
N ASP A 162 -1.85 -1.82 7.93
CA ASP A 162 -2.09 -0.90 9.03
C ASP A 162 -3.58 -0.60 9.27
N LEU A 163 -4.44 -1.63 9.26
CA LEU A 163 -5.82 -1.49 9.71
C LEU A 163 -5.88 -0.98 11.16
N ALA A 164 -4.97 -1.42 12.01
CA ALA A 164 -4.85 -0.93 13.38
C ALA A 164 -4.62 0.58 13.44
N GLY A 165 -3.71 1.12 12.61
CA GLY A 165 -3.47 2.55 12.51
C GLY A 165 -4.69 3.33 12.00
N LEU A 166 -5.49 2.76 11.09
CA LEU A 166 -6.73 3.40 10.62
C LEU A 166 -7.75 3.45 11.76
N LEU A 167 -8.00 2.32 12.41
CA LEU A 167 -8.95 2.24 13.53
C LEU A 167 -8.54 3.16 14.69
N ALA A 168 -7.25 3.25 14.98
CA ALA A 168 -6.72 4.13 16.00
C ALA A 168 -6.98 5.62 15.70
N ALA A 169 -6.92 6.05 14.43
CA ALA A 169 -7.25 7.43 14.04
C ALA A 169 -8.72 7.79 14.32
N TYR A 170 -9.62 6.81 14.20
CA TYR A 170 -11.04 6.96 14.54
C TYR A 170 -11.35 6.58 15.99
N ARG A 171 -10.32 6.31 16.81
CA ARG A 171 -10.42 5.91 18.23
C ARG A 171 -11.30 4.67 18.45
N LEU A 172 -11.27 3.74 17.50
CA LEU A 172 -12.06 2.51 17.53
C LEU A 172 -11.24 1.36 18.14
N PRO A 173 -11.67 0.75 19.26
CA PRO A 173 -11.00 -0.41 19.82
C PRO A 173 -10.97 -1.56 18.81
N TYR A 174 -9.81 -2.19 18.64
CA TYR A 174 -9.60 -3.19 17.58
C TYR A 174 -10.64 -4.32 17.56
N GLY A 175 -11.06 -4.78 18.75
CA GLY A 175 -12.05 -5.85 18.91
C GLY A 175 -13.52 -5.41 18.90
N GLY A 176 -13.80 -4.10 18.78
CA GLY A 176 -15.16 -3.55 18.85
C GLY A 176 -16.02 -3.81 17.62
N GLN A 177 -17.35 -3.77 17.76
CA GLN A 177 -18.29 -3.97 16.65
C GLN A 177 -18.12 -2.92 15.55
N GLU A 178 -17.91 -1.65 15.92
CA GLU A 178 -17.65 -0.58 14.95
C GLU A 178 -16.37 -0.80 14.15
N ALA A 179 -15.31 -1.31 14.81
CA ALA A 179 -14.06 -1.67 14.15
C ALA A 179 -14.24 -2.83 13.16
N GLN A 180 -15.04 -3.84 13.52
CA GLN A 180 -15.40 -4.94 12.64
C GLN A 180 -16.19 -4.46 11.41
N ALA A 181 -17.13 -3.53 11.60
CA ALA A 181 -17.88 -2.92 10.50
C ALA A 181 -16.95 -2.13 9.56
N VAL A 182 -16.03 -1.34 10.11
CA VAL A 182 -15.01 -0.62 9.32
C VAL A 182 -14.12 -1.61 8.55
N ALA A 183 -13.64 -2.67 9.20
CA ALA A 183 -12.81 -3.70 8.56
C ALA A 183 -13.54 -4.37 7.39
N ALA A 184 -14.82 -4.74 7.58
CA ALA A 184 -15.68 -5.31 6.55
C ALA A 184 -15.86 -4.34 5.37
N ALA A 185 -16.12 -3.05 5.65
CA ALA A 185 -16.28 -2.05 4.61
C ALA A 185 -14.98 -1.75 3.85
N VAL A 186 -13.82 -1.71 4.51
CA VAL A 186 -12.50 -1.59 3.85
C VAL A 186 -12.23 -2.80 2.96
N ALA A 187 -12.52 -4.02 3.42
CA ALA A 187 -12.38 -5.22 2.62
C ALA A 187 -13.29 -5.19 1.38
N ALA A 188 -14.57 -4.80 1.56
CA ALA A 188 -15.53 -4.65 0.48
C ALA A 188 -15.10 -3.57 -0.54
N LEU A 189 -14.65 -2.42 -0.08
CA LEU A 189 -14.13 -1.35 -0.94
C LEU A 189 -12.90 -1.80 -1.74
N THR A 190 -11.95 -2.45 -1.07
CA THR A 190 -10.72 -2.97 -1.71
C THR A 190 -11.07 -3.97 -2.81
N ARG A 191 -11.96 -4.91 -2.51
CA ARG A 191 -12.43 -5.91 -3.47
C ARG A 191 -13.17 -5.29 -4.64
N GLY A 192 -14.21 -4.48 -4.35
CA GLY A 192 -15.02 -3.86 -5.39
C GLY A 192 -14.19 -2.98 -6.31
N ALA A 193 -13.24 -2.21 -5.78
CA ALA A 193 -12.34 -1.40 -6.60
C ALA A 193 -11.40 -2.26 -7.46
N ALA A 194 -10.86 -3.36 -6.91
CA ALA A 194 -9.97 -4.24 -7.62
C ALA A 194 -10.69 -5.00 -8.76
N GLU A 195 -11.89 -5.50 -8.50
CA GLU A 195 -12.70 -6.21 -9.47
C GLU A 195 -13.31 -5.27 -10.51
N ALA A 196 -13.68 -4.03 -10.14
CA ALA A 196 -14.06 -3.02 -11.12
C ALA A 196 -12.92 -2.71 -12.09
N GLU A 197 -11.67 -2.61 -11.61
CA GLU A 197 -10.51 -2.44 -12.49
C GLU A 197 -10.26 -3.70 -13.33
N SER A 198 -10.40 -4.90 -12.75
CA SER A 198 -10.35 -6.17 -13.49
C SER A 198 -11.40 -6.23 -14.62
N GLY A 199 -12.59 -5.68 -14.39
CA GLY A 199 -13.65 -5.55 -15.40
C GLY A 199 -13.31 -4.54 -16.50
N ARG A 200 -12.66 -3.41 -16.17
CA ARG A 200 -12.13 -2.48 -17.19
C ARG A 200 -11.06 -3.13 -18.05
N LEU A 201 -10.15 -3.90 -17.45
CA LEU A 201 -9.15 -4.68 -18.17
C LEU A 201 -9.81 -5.76 -19.04
N ALA A 202 -10.86 -6.41 -18.56
CA ALA A 202 -11.64 -7.37 -19.35
C ALA A 202 -12.32 -6.72 -20.57
N ALA A 203 -12.86 -5.51 -20.42
CA ALA A 203 -13.47 -4.78 -21.53
C ALA A 203 -12.44 -4.43 -22.64
N ARG A 204 -11.17 -4.19 -22.28
CA ARG A 204 -10.10 -3.87 -23.23
C ARG A 204 -9.39 -5.10 -23.81
N HIS A 205 -9.17 -6.14 -23.00
CA HIS A 205 -8.31 -7.28 -23.34
C HIS A 205 -9.04 -8.63 -23.40
N GLY A 206 -10.38 -8.61 -23.26
CA GLY A 206 -11.22 -9.78 -23.20
C GLY A 206 -11.38 -10.33 -21.78
N ALA A 207 -12.62 -10.67 -21.42
CA ALA A 207 -12.95 -11.35 -20.18
C ALA A 207 -12.45 -12.80 -20.20
N LEU A 208 -11.93 -13.26 -19.05
CA LEU A 208 -11.48 -14.64 -18.84
C LEU A 208 -12.36 -15.37 -17.82
N HIS A 209 -13.04 -14.63 -16.96
CA HIS A 209 -13.86 -15.16 -15.88
C HIS A 209 -15.22 -14.45 -15.84
N PRO A 210 -16.30 -15.15 -15.44
CA PRO A 210 -17.58 -14.50 -15.17
C PRO A 210 -17.45 -13.58 -13.95
N VAL A 211 -18.34 -12.59 -13.86
CA VAL A 211 -18.53 -11.86 -12.60
C VAL A 211 -19.18 -12.81 -11.60
N ALA A 212 -18.51 -13.10 -10.49
CA ALA A 212 -18.99 -14.02 -9.46
C ALA A 212 -19.14 -13.29 -8.13
N LEU A 213 -20.25 -12.56 -7.93
CA LEU A 213 -20.47 -11.69 -6.77
C LEU A 213 -20.90 -12.42 -5.48
N ILE A 214 -20.14 -13.42 -5.02
CA ILE A 214 -20.45 -14.14 -3.78
C ILE A 214 -19.71 -13.47 -2.62
N TRP A 215 -20.29 -12.41 -2.06
CA TRP A 215 -19.69 -11.66 -0.96
C TRP A 215 -20.68 -11.26 0.13
N PRO A 216 -20.21 -11.10 1.38
CA PRO A 216 -20.99 -10.46 2.42
C PRO A 216 -21.38 -9.05 1.98
N GLU A 217 -22.62 -8.68 2.25
CA GLU A 217 -23.07 -7.31 2.05
C GLU A 217 -22.25 -6.38 2.96
N PRO A 218 -21.70 -5.27 2.43
CA PRO A 218 -21.03 -4.30 3.27
C PRO A 218 -22.02 -3.74 4.31
N PRO A 219 -21.56 -3.31 5.48
CA PRO A 219 -22.42 -2.67 6.48
C PRO A 219 -23.22 -1.50 5.88
N GLU A 220 -24.42 -1.25 6.40
CA GLU A 220 -25.24 -0.11 5.98
C GLU A 220 -24.50 1.21 6.22
N GLU A 221 -23.90 1.33 7.41
CA GLU A 221 -23.11 2.46 7.87
C GLU A 221 -21.86 2.01 8.63
N THR A 222 -20.90 2.91 8.77
CA THR A 222 -19.66 2.69 9.52
C THR A 222 -19.31 3.96 10.29
N ALA A 223 -18.53 3.81 11.37
CA ALA A 223 -17.99 4.95 12.11
C ALA A 223 -17.11 5.90 11.26
N ILE A 224 -16.59 5.43 10.12
CA ILE A 224 -15.93 6.26 9.11
C ILE A 224 -16.98 6.80 8.13
N PRO A 225 -17.20 8.13 8.05
CA PRO A 225 -18.20 8.71 7.16
C PRO A 225 -17.96 8.35 5.70
N GLY A 226 -19.02 7.96 5.00
CA GLY A 226 -19.00 7.66 3.55
C GLY A 226 -18.32 6.35 3.14
N LEU A 227 -17.59 5.67 4.03
CA LEU A 227 -16.87 4.42 3.71
C LEU A 227 -17.82 3.29 3.25
N ALA A 228 -18.91 3.07 3.97
CA ALA A 228 -19.93 2.08 3.61
C ALA A 228 -20.54 2.34 2.21
N ALA A 229 -20.85 3.61 1.90
CA ALA A 229 -21.37 4.01 0.60
C ALA A 229 -20.33 3.82 -0.52
N ALA A 230 -19.06 4.15 -0.26
CA ALA A 230 -17.96 3.91 -1.20
C ALA A 230 -17.75 2.42 -1.49
N ALA A 231 -17.81 1.57 -0.46
CA ALA A 231 -17.77 0.12 -0.61
C ALA A 231 -18.88 -0.41 -1.52
N ARG A 232 -20.14 -0.01 -1.27
CA ARG A 232 -21.28 -0.39 -2.13
C ARG A 232 -21.10 0.10 -3.56
N ALA A 233 -20.67 1.36 -3.75
CA ALA A 233 -20.43 1.91 -5.08
C ALA A 233 -19.37 1.13 -5.86
N ALA A 234 -18.28 0.74 -5.19
CA ALA A 234 -17.21 -0.06 -5.79
C ALA A 234 -17.69 -1.47 -6.16
N LEU A 235 -18.46 -2.13 -5.29
CA LEU A 235 -19.05 -3.44 -5.58
C LEU A 235 -20.07 -3.38 -6.73
N ASN A 236 -20.89 -2.32 -6.80
CA ASN A 236 -21.81 -2.11 -7.90
C ASN A 236 -21.08 -1.88 -9.23
N ALA A 237 -19.94 -1.17 -9.21
CA ALA A 237 -19.10 -1.00 -10.38
C ALA A 237 -18.49 -2.33 -10.86
N ALA A 238 -18.04 -3.18 -9.93
CA ALA A 238 -17.61 -4.53 -10.26
C ALA A 238 -18.75 -5.38 -10.84
N ALA A 239 -19.95 -5.32 -10.25
CA ALA A 239 -21.16 -6.00 -10.70
C ALA A 239 -21.61 -5.63 -12.12
N ALA A 240 -21.42 -4.37 -12.49
CA ALA A 240 -21.76 -3.87 -13.82
C ALA A 240 -20.78 -4.30 -14.93
N SER A 241 -19.70 -5.01 -14.58
CA SER A 241 -18.70 -5.45 -15.56
C SER A 241 -19.24 -6.58 -16.44
N PRO A 242 -18.90 -6.63 -17.75
CA PRO A 242 -19.33 -7.71 -18.65
C PRO A 242 -18.66 -9.07 -18.35
N GLY A 243 -17.64 -9.05 -17.50
CA GLY A 243 -16.79 -10.17 -17.11
C GLY A 243 -15.55 -9.63 -16.41
N LEU A 244 -14.73 -10.52 -15.88
CA LEU A 244 -13.49 -10.18 -15.18
C LEU A 244 -12.27 -10.71 -15.92
N ARG A 245 -11.15 -9.99 -15.79
CA ARG A 245 -9.86 -10.43 -16.31
C ARG A 245 -9.21 -11.48 -15.40
N HIS A 246 -9.54 -11.43 -14.11
CA HIS A 246 -8.94 -12.24 -13.06
C HIS A 246 -10.01 -13.00 -12.28
N GLU A 247 -9.68 -14.20 -11.82
CA GLU A 247 -10.50 -15.04 -10.94
C GLU A 247 -10.60 -14.44 -9.52
N GLY A 248 -9.53 -13.77 -9.07
CA GLY A 248 -9.51 -13.07 -7.79
C GLY A 248 -8.41 -12.02 -7.74
N CYS A 249 -8.67 -10.86 -7.16
CA CYS A 249 -7.73 -9.73 -7.19
C CYS A 249 -7.10 -9.35 -5.85
N VAL A 250 -7.67 -9.82 -4.74
CA VAL A 250 -7.33 -9.36 -3.39
C VAL A 250 -6.76 -10.48 -2.56
N ALA A 251 -5.63 -10.21 -1.89
CA ALA A 251 -5.05 -11.08 -0.89
C ALA A 251 -4.26 -10.26 0.13
N LEU A 252 -4.51 -10.51 1.42
CA LEU A 252 -3.63 -10.02 2.47
C LEU A 252 -2.44 -10.97 2.61
N ALA A 253 -1.25 -10.41 2.55
CA ALA A 253 0.00 -11.16 2.63
C ALA A 253 0.74 -10.83 3.93
N PRO A 254 1.61 -11.72 4.42
CA PRO A 254 2.54 -11.39 5.50
C PRO A 254 3.32 -10.11 5.18
N ALA A 255 3.64 -9.31 6.19
CA ALA A 255 4.45 -8.11 5.97
C ALA A 255 5.85 -8.45 5.50
N ASP A 256 6.40 -7.56 4.69
CA ASP A 256 7.81 -7.47 4.38
C ASP A 256 8.31 -6.03 4.66
N ALA A 257 9.48 -5.66 4.13
CA ALA A 257 10.04 -4.33 4.35
C ALA A 257 9.21 -3.20 3.71
N VAL A 258 8.34 -3.48 2.73
CA VAL A 258 7.53 -2.45 2.06
C VAL A 258 6.53 -1.78 3.00
N GLU A 259 5.93 -2.51 3.95
CA GLU A 259 5.02 -1.93 4.93
C GLU A 259 5.72 -0.83 5.76
N ALA A 260 6.93 -1.13 6.26
CA ALA A 260 7.75 -0.16 6.99
C ALA A 260 8.20 1.01 6.10
N LEU A 261 8.53 0.77 4.82
CA LEU A 261 8.82 1.84 3.86
C LEU A 261 7.62 2.80 3.72
N LEU A 262 6.41 2.25 3.58
CA LEU A 262 5.16 3.01 3.52
C LEU A 262 4.76 3.60 4.88
N GLY A 263 5.44 3.24 5.97
CA GLY A 263 5.16 3.76 7.30
C GLY A 263 3.94 3.13 7.97
N ALA A 264 3.54 1.94 7.50
CA ALA A 264 2.62 1.05 8.17
C ALA A 264 3.33 0.36 9.34
N GLU A 265 2.66 0.27 10.50
CA GLU A 265 3.19 -0.42 11.68
C GLU A 265 2.69 -1.86 11.82
N SER A 266 1.60 -2.22 11.16
CA SER A 266 1.05 -3.57 11.18
C SER A 266 0.78 -4.13 9.78
N ALA A 267 0.88 -5.46 9.66
CA ALA A 267 0.62 -6.19 8.43
C ALA A 267 -0.87 -6.41 8.24
N GLY A 268 -1.47 -5.95 7.13
CA GLY A 268 -2.88 -6.21 6.84
C GLY A 268 -3.83 -5.88 7.98
N LEU A 269 -4.44 -6.93 8.51
CA LEU A 269 -5.37 -6.94 9.65
C LEU A 269 -4.72 -7.38 10.97
N ALA A 270 -3.40 -7.24 11.11
CA ALA A 270 -2.76 -7.44 12.39
C ALA A 270 -3.07 -6.26 13.33
N PRO A 271 -3.38 -6.53 14.62
CA PRO A 271 -3.49 -5.48 15.61
C PRO A 271 -2.15 -4.79 15.81
N ALA A 272 -2.17 -3.58 16.37
CA ALA A 272 -0.94 -2.94 16.85
C ALA A 272 -0.37 -3.75 18.02
N ALA A 273 0.96 -3.84 18.13
CA ALA A 273 1.63 -4.55 19.22
C ALA A 273 1.41 -3.89 20.59
N GLY A 274 0.99 -2.62 20.61
CA GLY A 274 0.68 -1.85 21.80
C GLY A 274 0.82 -0.34 21.56
N PRO A 275 0.67 0.48 22.61
CA PRO A 275 0.77 1.93 22.51
C PRO A 275 2.23 2.43 22.44
N LEU A 276 3.20 1.60 22.84
CA LEU A 276 4.61 1.96 22.89
C LEU A 276 5.45 0.96 22.07
N ARG A 277 6.52 1.47 21.47
CA ARG A 277 7.54 0.68 20.77
C ARG A 277 8.94 1.00 21.29
N PRO A 278 9.83 0.00 21.39
CA PRO A 278 11.23 0.24 21.71
C PRO A 278 11.93 0.93 20.53
N THR A 279 12.78 1.91 20.84
CA THR A 279 13.66 2.58 19.87
C THR A 279 14.95 2.99 20.58
N ARG A 280 15.85 3.67 19.86
CA ARG A 280 17.09 4.22 20.40
C ARG A 280 17.10 5.74 20.24
N ASP A 281 17.71 6.44 21.20
CA ASP A 281 18.02 7.86 21.05
C ASP A 281 19.29 8.10 20.22
N GLU A 282 19.68 9.37 20.05
CA GLU A 282 20.88 9.76 19.29
C GLU A 282 22.17 9.18 19.90
N GLU A 283 22.17 8.89 21.21
CA GLU A 283 23.27 8.23 21.92
C GLU A 283 23.18 6.69 21.90
N GLY A 284 22.19 6.11 21.23
CA GLY A 284 22.01 4.66 21.10
C GLY A 284 21.37 3.98 22.32
N ARG A 285 20.86 4.74 23.31
CA ARG A 285 20.21 4.20 24.51
C ARG A 285 18.77 3.78 24.21
N TYR A 286 18.32 2.69 24.83
CA TYR A 286 16.94 2.25 24.69
C TYR A 286 15.95 3.25 25.30
N MET A 287 14.93 3.60 24.53
CA MET A 287 13.80 4.39 25.00
C MET A 287 12.49 3.83 24.43
N LEU A 288 11.38 4.10 25.13
CA LEU A 288 10.04 3.82 24.61
C LEU A 288 9.51 5.08 23.93
N ARG A 289 8.96 4.92 22.72
CA ARG A 289 8.22 5.98 22.03
C ARG A 289 6.80 5.50 21.72
N PRO A 290 5.82 6.41 21.63
CA PRO A 290 4.50 6.07 21.11
C PRO A 290 4.59 5.42 19.73
N THR A 291 3.75 4.42 19.49
CA THR A 291 3.50 3.92 18.13
C THR A 291 2.76 4.99 17.31
N ARG A 292 2.84 4.93 15.98
CA ARG A 292 2.03 5.80 15.10
C ARG A 292 0.54 5.60 15.36
N ALA A 293 0.10 4.36 15.61
CA ALA A 293 -1.26 4.09 16.05
C ALA A 293 -1.60 4.88 17.34
N ALA A 294 -0.70 4.89 18.34
CA ALA A 294 -0.91 5.68 19.56
C ALA A 294 -0.92 7.18 19.31
N LEU A 295 -0.02 7.70 18.46
CA LEU A 295 -0.01 9.11 18.07
C LEU A 295 -1.32 9.53 17.41
N ARG A 296 -1.92 8.66 16.59
CA ARG A 296 -3.21 8.91 15.94
C ARG A 296 -4.38 8.86 16.93
N ALA A 297 -4.36 7.93 17.87
CA ALA A 297 -5.40 7.82 18.90
C ALA A 297 -5.34 8.95 19.96
N GLY A 298 -4.18 9.59 20.12
CA GLY A 298 -3.96 10.64 21.12
C GLY A 298 -4.22 10.13 22.54
N ASP A 299 -4.97 10.89 23.33
CA ASP A 299 -5.29 10.54 24.72
C ASP A 299 -6.09 9.22 24.85
N ALA A 300 -6.71 8.75 23.77
CA ALA A 300 -7.43 7.48 23.74
C ALA A 300 -6.51 6.25 23.55
N ALA A 301 -5.22 6.44 23.27
CA ALA A 301 -4.31 5.35 22.89
C ALA A 301 -4.29 4.19 23.90
N ALA A 302 -4.29 4.49 25.20
CA ALA A 302 -4.28 3.47 26.25
C ALA A 302 -5.54 2.59 26.24
N ALA A 303 -6.70 3.16 25.92
CA ALA A 303 -7.96 2.42 25.87
C ALA A 303 -8.14 1.65 24.55
N VAL A 304 -7.70 2.24 23.44
CA VAL A 304 -7.96 1.74 22.09
C VAL A 304 -6.95 0.67 21.66
N LEU A 305 -5.72 0.74 22.19
CA LEU A 305 -4.61 -0.17 21.86
C LEU A 305 -4.28 -1.15 22.99
N ALA A 306 -5.10 -1.20 24.03
CA ALA A 306 -5.00 -2.26 25.03
C ALA A 306 -5.26 -3.62 24.35
N PRO A 307 -4.55 -4.69 24.75
CA PRO A 307 -4.90 -6.02 24.30
C PRO A 307 -6.38 -6.29 24.65
N PRO A 308 -7.15 -6.91 23.74
CA PRO A 308 -8.53 -7.27 24.04
C PRO A 308 -8.54 -8.19 25.29
N PRO A 309 -9.54 -8.04 26.17
CA PRO A 309 -9.70 -8.89 27.35
C PRO A 309 -9.88 -10.37 26.98
#